data_AF-A0A3S3QDZ1-F1
#
_entry.id   AF-A0A3S3QDZ1-F1
#
_cell.length_a   1.000
_cell.length_b   1.000
_cell.length_c   1.000
_cell.angle_alpha   90.00
_cell.angle_beta   90.00
_cell.angle_gamma   90.00
#
_symmetry.space_group_name_H-M   'P 1'
#
loop_
_entity.id
_entity.type
_entity.pdbx_description
1 polymer ?
#
loop_
_entity_poly.entity_id
_entity_poly.type
_entity_poly.pdbx_seq_one_letter_code
_entity_poly.pdbx_strand_id
1 'polypeptide(L)'
;MATGEVEEVLEVLDSCIPRVKWRLRAAAKRRLETEISMADILALCTELRPVVMVDYGGKMPELQENLCALLHLCHKETSVLQPLRVMVIEDMIYLIHVKGLADYALLSLSSCSQLLFVDLEQDPPRMLLQTQQNIVASQLTSIQKLFSSTFSVNEMKDDALPDVPLPMKNEGVESSEQAADGLSHVGELVAYQSSVFIDLSSCMQDTEVTLPTLNGWLLGYPIVYLFSKEHVADAVYNLSTKALNLFKVVVGRNKTSSKGPCQEELLSFTVPYDLSMGGENEPWAVAFLTHMQAKFERCKQTWRYLRMEVSECYPQSIAL
;
A
#
# COMPACT_ATOMS: atom_id res chain seq x y z
N MET A 1 0.80 -11.30 15.78
CA MET A 1 2.23 -11.16 16.14
C MET A 1 2.40 -11.09 17.65
N ALA A 2 3.10 -12.02 18.29
CA ALA A 2 3.41 -12.01 19.73
C ALA A 2 4.58 -11.07 20.07
N THR A 3 4.78 -10.72 21.35
CA THR A 3 5.89 -9.83 21.77
C THR A 3 7.27 -10.38 21.40
N GLY A 4 7.48 -11.70 21.47
CA GLY A 4 8.74 -12.34 21.06
C GLY A 4 9.01 -12.25 19.56
N GLU A 5 7.97 -12.33 18.72
CA GLU A 5 8.10 -12.16 17.26
C GLU A 5 8.44 -10.71 16.88
N VAL A 6 7.99 -9.74 17.68
CA VAL A 6 8.37 -8.33 17.49
C VAL A 6 9.86 -8.14 17.74
N GLU A 7 10.40 -8.70 18.84
CA GLU A 7 11.82 -8.63 19.15
C GLU A 7 12.66 -9.35 18.08
N GLU A 8 12.22 -10.54 17.64
CA GLU A 8 12.85 -11.28 16.54
C GLU A 8 12.91 -10.46 15.24
N VAL A 9 11.80 -9.85 14.82
CA VAL A 9 11.76 -9.00 13.61
C VAL A 9 12.75 -7.83 13.74
N LEU A 10 12.81 -7.19 14.90
CA LEU A 10 13.72 -6.07 15.14
C LEU A 10 15.19 -6.52 15.08
N GLU A 11 15.53 -7.64 15.71
CA GLU A 11 16.88 -8.20 15.71
C GLU A 11 17.33 -8.61 14.29
N VAL A 12 16.45 -9.27 13.53
CA VAL A 12 16.74 -9.67 12.14
C VAL A 12 16.93 -8.45 11.24
N LEU A 13 16.12 -7.40 11.38
CA LEU A 13 16.29 -6.18 10.60
C LEU A 13 17.61 -5.48 10.93
N ASP A 14 17.94 -5.35 12.22
CA ASP A 14 19.20 -4.75 12.68
C ASP A 14 20.42 -5.56 12.22
N SER A 15 20.30 -6.89 12.09
CA SER A 15 21.34 -7.78 11.56
C SER A 15 21.51 -7.65 10.03
N CYS A 16 20.40 -7.48 9.30
CA CYS A 16 20.36 -7.54 7.84
C CYS A 16 20.69 -6.21 7.17
N ILE A 17 20.25 -5.08 7.75
CA ILE A 17 20.48 -3.74 7.18
C ILE A 17 21.97 -3.46 6.90
N PRO A 18 22.92 -3.75 7.82
CA PRO A 18 24.34 -3.52 7.55
C PRO A 18 24.94 -4.39 6.44
N ARG A 19 24.29 -5.53 6.13
CA ARG A 19 24.77 -6.52 5.14
C ARG A 19 24.40 -6.13 3.72
N VAL A 20 23.26 -5.46 3.56
CA VAL A 20 22.95 -4.76 2.32
C VAL A 20 23.89 -3.57 2.28
N LYS A 21 24.78 -3.48 1.28
CA LYS A 21 25.80 -2.41 1.14
C LYS A 21 25.16 -1.07 0.76
N TRP A 22 24.09 -0.71 1.45
CA TRP A 22 23.23 0.41 1.16
C TRP A 22 23.95 1.71 1.52
N ARG A 23 24.35 2.47 0.50
CA ARG A 23 25.07 3.73 0.67
C ARG A 23 24.11 4.88 0.95
N LEU A 24 23.54 4.89 2.15
CA LEU A 24 22.66 5.96 2.58
C LEU A 24 23.46 7.13 3.15
N ARG A 25 23.19 8.35 2.66
CA ARG A 25 23.66 9.58 3.31
C ARG A 25 23.23 9.54 4.77
N ALA A 26 24.03 10.02 5.73
CA ALA A 26 23.70 9.92 7.16
C ALA A 26 22.31 10.49 7.54
N ALA A 27 21.83 11.50 6.82
CA ALA A 27 20.45 11.99 6.92
C ALA A 27 19.45 10.98 6.37
N ALA A 28 19.69 10.40 5.19
CA ALA A 28 18.90 9.32 4.58
C ALA A 28 19.03 7.96 5.29
N LYS A 29 20.05 7.72 6.11
CA LYS A 29 20.19 6.52 6.96
C LYS A 29 19.24 6.64 8.16
N ARG A 30 19.26 7.79 8.83
CA ARG A 30 18.21 8.18 9.78
C ARG A 30 16.84 8.30 9.13
N ARG A 31 16.82 8.61 7.82
CA ARG A 31 15.58 8.73 7.08
C ARG A 31 15.06 7.43 6.50
N LEU A 32 15.86 6.40 6.28
CA LEU A 32 15.39 5.04 5.99
C LEU A 32 15.08 4.27 7.26
N GLU A 33 15.66 4.67 8.39
CA GLU A 33 15.04 4.50 9.71
C GLU A 33 13.68 5.26 9.83
N THR A 34 13.27 6.13 8.88
CA THR A 34 11.95 6.84 8.86
C THR A 34 11.08 6.73 7.58
N GLU A 35 11.59 6.27 6.43
CA GLU A 35 10.89 6.11 5.12
C GLU A 35 10.42 4.66 5.00
N ILE A 36 11.20 3.72 5.56
CA ILE A 36 10.71 2.43 6.04
C ILE A 36 11.15 2.32 7.49
N SER A 37 10.46 3.01 8.38
CA SER A 37 10.73 2.87 9.80
C SER A 37 10.52 1.43 10.26
N MET A 38 11.18 1.03 11.35
CA MET A 38 10.81 -0.23 12.04
C MET A 38 9.30 -0.26 12.35
N ALA A 39 8.68 0.91 12.57
CA ALA A 39 7.24 1.02 12.77
C ALA A 39 6.46 0.64 11.52
N ASP A 40 6.94 0.98 10.32
CA ASP A 40 6.31 0.64 9.04
C ASP A 40 6.34 -0.87 8.79
N ILE A 41 7.49 -1.52 8.99
CA ILE A 41 7.58 -2.98 8.85
C ILE A 41 6.70 -3.67 9.89
N LEU A 42 6.74 -3.22 11.15
CA LEU A 42 5.85 -3.75 12.18
C LEU A 42 4.38 -3.50 11.85
N ALA A 43 4.02 -2.35 11.28
CA ALA A 43 2.65 -2.02 10.89
C ALA A 43 2.15 -2.93 9.76
N LEU A 44 3.03 -3.29 8.81
CA LEU A 44 2.76 -4.28 7.77
C LEU A 44 2.57 -5.67 8.37
N CYS A 45 3.50 -6.13 9.22
CA CYS A 45 3.45 -7.48 9.79
C CYS A 45 2.36 -7.66 10.85
N THR A 46 1.88 -6.56 11.45
CA THR A 46 0.70 -6.56 12.34
C THR A 46 -0.61 -6.30 11.59
N GLU A 47 -0.56 -6.15 10.26
CA GLU A 47 -1.70 -5.85 9.38
C GLU A 47 -2.43 -4.53 9.72
N LEU A 48 -1.81 -3.64 10.52
CA LEU A 48 -2.30 -2.29 10.75
C LEU A 48 -2.30 -1.49 9.44
N ARG A 49 -1.25 -1.67 8.64
CA ARG A 49 -1.11 -1.11 7.29
C ARG A 49 -1.04 -2.26 6.27
N PRO A 50 -1.73 -2.18 5.13
CA PRO A 50 -1.57 -3.15 4.05
C PRO A 50 -0.34 -2.84 3.18
N VAL A 51 0.00 -1.56 3.05
CA VAL A 51 1.04 -1.03 2.16
C VAL A 51 1.74 0.16 2.81
N VAL A 52 3.05 0.24 2.57
CA VAL A 52 3.90 1.40 2.85
C VAL A 52 4.59 1.80 1.55
N MET A 53 4.61 3.08 1.23
CA MET A 53 5.32 3.60 0.06
C MET A 53 6.68 4.13 0.49
N VAL A 54 7.71 3.81 -0.31
CA VAL A 54 9.11 3.97 0.08
C VAL A 54 9.78 5.12 -0.67
N ASP A 55 9.44 5.37 -1.94
CA ASP A 55 10.07 6.41 -2.75
C ASP A 55 9.09 7.04 -3.74
N TYR A 56 9.29 8.35 -3.94
CA TYR A 56 8.67 9.14 -5.01
C TYR A 56 9.72 9.46 -6.07
N GLY A 57 9.90 8.55 -7.03
CA GLY A 57 10.57 8.80 -8.31
C GLY A 57 11.99 9.38 -8.25
N GLY A 58 13.00 8.61 -7.85
CA GLY A 58 14.37 9.09 -8.09
C GLY A 58 15.54 8.16 -7.82
N LYS A 59 15.35 6.98 -7.22
CA LYS A 59 16.47 6.06 -6.92
C LYS A 59 16.31 4.66 -7.52
N MET A 60 15.37 4.48 -8.43
CA MET A 60 15.26 3.26 -9.23
C MET A 60 16.43 3.16 -10.23
N PRO A 61 16.99 1.95 -10.46
CA PRO A 61 16.63 0.65 -9.88
C PRO A 61 17.35 0.31 -8.55
N GLU A 62 18.35 1.11 -8.13
CA GLU A 62 19.21 0.81 -6.97
C GLU A 62 18.41 0.57 -5.68
N LEU A 63 17.36 1.38 -5.44
CA LEU A 63 16.53 1.25 -4.25
C LEU A 63 15.73 -0.06 -4.24
N GLN A 64 15.13 -0.43 -5.36
CA GLN A 64 14.41 -1.70 -5.51
C GLN A 64 15.35 -2.88 -5.26
N GLU A 65 16.53 -2.90 -5.87
CA GLU A 65 17.51 -3.98 -5.70
C GLU A 65 17.94 -4.12 -4.23
N ASN A 66 18.19 -3.00 -3.55
CA ASN A 66 18.56 -2.99 -2.14
C ASN A 66 17.42 -3.50 -1.24
N LEU A 67 16.17 -3.12 -1.51
CA LEU A 67 15.00 -3.60 -0.76
C LEU A 67 14.75 -5.07 -0.99
N CYS A 68 14.85 -5.55 -2.22
CA CYS A 68 14.74 -6.97 -2.55
C CYS A 68 15.86 -7.77 -1.87
N ALA A 69 17.09 -7.27 -1.86
CA ALA A 69 18.21 -7.92 -1.17
C ALA A 69 17.98 -7.97 0.35
N LEU A 70 17.47 -6.89 0.95
CA LEU A 70 17.12 -6.84 2.37
C LEU A 70 16.06 -7.89 2.72
N LEU A 71 14.92 -7.88 2.01
CA LEU A 71 13.85 -8.85 2.25
C LEU A 71 14.32 -10.29 2.03
N HIS A 72 15.15 -10.54 1.02
CA HIS A 72 15.69 -11.88 0.79
C HIS A 72 16.57 -12.37 1.94
N LEU A 73 17.34 -11.49 2.59
CA LEU A 73 18.08 -11.84 3.81
C LEU A 73 17.13 -12.09 4.98
N CYS A 74 16.18 -11.18 5.21
CA CYS A 74 15.20 -11.30 6.29
C CYS A 74 14.36 -12.59 6.19
N HIS A 75 13.93 -12.96 4.99
CA HIS A 75 13.16 -14.19 4.72
C HIS A 75 13.93 -15.46 5.08
N LYS A 76 15.27 -15.44 5.05
CA LYS A 76 16.11 -16.57 5.46
C LYS A 76 16.25 -16.68 6.97
N GLU A 77 16.10 -15.57 7.69
CA GLU A 77 16.30 -15.51 9.13
C GLU A 77 14.99 -15.67 9.92
N THR A 78 13.86 -15.21 9.37
CA THR A 78 12.56 -15.33 10.04
C THR A 78 11.42 -15.62 9.05
N SER A 79 10.49 -16.49 9.47
CA SER A 79 9.24 -16.73 8.74
C SER A 79 8.24 -15.59 8.89
N VAL A 80 8.39 -14.74 9.91
CA VAL A 80 7.44 -13.64 10.18
C VAL A 80 7.44 -12.61 9.04
N LEU A 81 8.59 -12.43 8.38
CA LEU A 81 8.74 -11.47 7.27
C LEU A 81 8.44 -12.08 5.90
N GLN A 82 8.25 -13.41 5.80
CA GLN A 82 7.94 -14.11 4.55
C GLN A 82 6.73 -13.57 3.78
N PRO A 83 5.69 -12.96 4.39
CA PRO A 83 4.59 -12.37 3.64
C PRO A 83 4.92 -11.03 2.97
N LEU A 84 6.09 -10.42 3.24
CA LEU A 84 6.45 -9.10 2.72
C LEU A 84 7.00 -9.18 1.29
N ARG A 85 6.62 -8.23 0.44
CA ARG A 85 7.12 -8.11 -0.95
C ARG A 85 7.41 -6.67 -1.29
N VAL A 86 8.36 -6.47 -2.20
CA VAL A 86 8.55 -5.20 -2.90
C VAL A 86 7.63 -5.18 -4.10
N MET A 87 6.75 -4.18 -4.18
CA MET A 87 5.84 -3.97 -5.30
C MET A 87 6.23 -2.66 -5.99
N VAL A 88 6.23 -2.65 -7.33
CA VAL A 88 6.50 -1.45 -8.14
C VAL A 88 5.29 -1.15 -9.03
N ILE A 89 4.93 0.14 -9.09
CA ILE A 89 3.90 0.66 -9.98
C ILE A 89 4.42 1.97 -10.56
N GLU A 90 4.59 2.00 -11.88
CA GLU A 90 5.26 3.10 -12.58
C GLU A 90 6.65 3.33 -11.97
N ASP A 91 6.95 4.54 -11.50
CA ASP A 91 8.23 4.90 -10.89
C ASP A 91 8.20 4.85 -9.34
N MET A 92 7.18 4.20 -8.75
CA MET A 92 6.98 4.14 -7.30
C MET A 92 7.26 2.75 -6.73
N ILE A 93 7.86 2.73 -5.54
CA ILE A 93 8.16 1.50 -4.81
C ILE A 93 7.32 1.42 -3.54
N TYR A 94 6.73 0.26 -3.34
CA TYR A 94 5.91 -0.07 -2.18
C TYR A 94 6.45 -1.31 -1.48
N LEU A 95 6.38 -1.31 -0.16
CA LEU A 95 6.50 -2.51 0.66
C LEU A 95 5.10 -2.95 1.06
N ILE A 96 4.75 -4.20 0.73
CA ILE A 96 3.41 -4.74 0.96
C ILE A 96 3.47 -5.96 1.85
N HIS A 97 2.38 -6.21 2.57
CA HIS A 97 2.09 -7.53 3.14
C HIS A 97 1.07 -8.22 2.22
N VAL A 98 1.44 -9.32 1.57
CA VAL A 98 0.62 -9.96 0.51
C VAL A 98 -0.82 -10.24 0.98
N LYS A 99 -0.97 -10.93 2.12
CA LYS A 99 -2.29 -11.22 2.70
C LYS A 99 -3.04 -9.95 3.12
N GLY A 100 -2.38 -9.05 3.86
CA GLY A 100 -2.98 -7.78 4.29
C GLY A 100 -3.46 -6.90 3.14
N LEU A 101 -2.75 -6.89 2.01
CA LEU A 101 -3.16 -6.20 0.78
C LEU A 101 -4.34 -6.92 0.10
N ALA A 102 -4.34 -8.25 0.04
CA ALA A 102 -5.46 -9.03 -0.50
C ALA A 102 -6.76 -8.78 0.27
N ASP A 103 -6.68 -8.88 1.61
CA ASP A 103 -7.81 -8.62 2.51
C ASP A 103 -8.28 -7.17 2.38
N TYR A 104 -7.35 -6.21 2.28
CA TYR A 104 -7.68 -4.80 2.06
C TYR A 104 -8.39 -4.57 0.72
N ALA A 105 -7.89 -5.15 -0.37
CA ALA A 105 -8.50 -5.03 -1.69
C ALA A 105 -9.92 -5.60 -1.69
N LEU A 106 -10.13 -6.78 -1.09
CA LEU A 106 -11.45 -7.39 -0.96
C LEU A 106 -12.41 -6.54 -0.11
N LEU A 107 -11.94 -6.03 1.02
CA LEU A 107 -12.73 -5.15 1.89
C LEU A 107 -13.10 -3.86 1.17
N SER A 108 -12.19 -3.28 0.37
CA SER A 108 -12.46 -2.05 -0.39
C SER A 108 -13.56 -2.20 -1.43
N LEU A 109 -13.75 -3.41 -1.96
CA LEU A 109 -14.85 -3.75 -2.88
C LEU A 109 -16.16 -4.06 -2.16
N SER A 110 -16.11 -4.34 -0.87
CA SER A 110 -17.29 -4.63 -0.05
C SER A 110 -18.01 -3.34 0.36
N SER A 111 -19.33 -3.42 0.50
CA SER A 111 -20.14 -2.33 1.06
C SER A 111 -19.80 -1.98 2.51
N CYS A 112 -18.94 -2.76 3.16
CA CYS A 112 -18.44 -2.50 4.51
C CYS A 112 -17.31 -1.47 4.55
N SER A 113 -16.66 -1.14 3.42
CA SER A 113 -15.68 -0.06 3.39
C SER A 113 -16.36 1.28 3.14
N GLN A 114 -16.11 2.25 4.02
CA GLN A 114 -16.55 3.64 3.85
C GLN A 114 -15.48 4.46 3.12
N LEU A 115 -14.99 3.96 1.98
CA LEU A 115 -14.07 4.73 1.15
C LEU A 115 -14.82 5.91 0.54
N LEU A 116 -14.36 7.12 0.82
CA LEU A 116 -14.93 8.34 0.28
C LEU A 116 -14.10 8.85 -0.88
N PHE A 117 -14.79 9.30 -1.92
CA PHE A 117 -14.17 9.91 -3.08
C PHE A 117 -14.40 11.41 -3.07
N VAL A 118 -13.33 12.18 -3.29
CA VAL A 118 -13.41 13.64 -3.47
C VAL A 118 -13.00 13.96 -4.89
N ASP A 119 -13.93 14.53 -5.64
CA ASP A 119 -13.70 15.04 -6.99
C ASP A 119 -12.92 16.36 -6.90
N LEU A 120 -11.74 16.37 -7.50
CA LEU A 120 -10.85 17.53 -7.60
C LEU A 120 -10.87 18.21 -8.97
N GLU A 121 -11.66 17.73 -9.93
CA GLU A 121 -11.77 18.35 -11.26
C GLU A 121 -12.58 19.66 -11.21
N GLN A 122 -13.42 19.80 -10.18
CA GLN A 122 -14.34 20.93 -10.03
C GLN A 122 -13.92 21.84 -8.86
N ASP A 123 -14.13 23.15 -9.01
CA ASP A 123 -14.05 24.12 -7.91
C ASP A 123 -15.47 24.60 -7.51
N PRO A 124 -15.91 24.40 -6.25
CA PRO A 124 -15.20 23.74 -5.15
C PRO A 124 -15.15 22.21 -5.28
N PRO A 125 -14.10 21.55 -4.74
CA PRO A 125 -14.05 20.10 -4.61
C PRO A 125 -15.29 19.56 -3.94
N ARG A 126 -15.73 18.38 -4.38
CA ARG A 126 -16.97 17.78 -3.88
C ARG A 126 -16.76 16.34 -3.48
N MET A 127 -17.37 15.95 -2.38
CA MET A 127 -17.47 14.54 -2.02
C MET A 127 -18.48 13.86 -2.94
N LEU A 128 -18.05 12.82 -3.65
CA LEU A 128 -18.91 12.04 -4.53
C LEU A 128 -19.77 11.08 -3.72
N LEU A 129 -21.05 11.05 -4.05
CA LEU A 129 -21.95 10.04 -3.52
C LEU A 129 -21.72 8.72 -4.26
N GLN A 130 -21.84 7.60 -3.56
CA GLN A 130 -21.64 6.25 -4.10
C GLN A 130 -22.56 5.91 -5.29
N THR A 131 -23.60 6.71 -5.52
CA THR A 131 -24.57 6.58 -6.63
C THR A 131 -24.21 7.39 -7.88
N GLN A 132 -23.22 8.28 -7.80
CA GLN A 132 -22.80 9.10 -8.94
C GLN A 132 -21.86 8.31 -9.85
N GLN A 133 -22.16 8.31 -11.15
CA GLN A 133 -21.25 7.72 -12.15
C GLN A 133 -20.04 8.63 -12.31
N ASN A 134 -18.86 8.09 -12.01
CA ASN A 134 -17.57 8.72 -12.29
C ASN A 134 -16.66 7.69 -12.95
N ILE A 135 -16.07 8.06 -14.09
CA ILE A 135 -15.26 7.15 -14.91
C ILE A 135 -14.02 6.70 -14.13
N VAL A 136 -13.30 7.64 -13.50
CA VAL A 136 -12.10 7.36 -12.69
C VAL A 136 -12.42 6.42 -11.53
N ALA A 137 -13.54 6.63 -10.83
CA ALA A 137 -13.99 5.74 -9.75
C ALA A 137 -14.26 4.30 -10.25
N SER A 138 -14.91 4.16 -11.41
CA SER A 138 -15.21 2.86 -12.01
C SER A 138 -13.95 2.11 -12.48
N GLN A 139 -12.98 2.84 -13.01
CA GLN A 139 -11.68 2.29 -13.39
C GLN A 139 -10.86 1.91 -12.16
N LEU A 140 -10.88 2.72 -11.10
CA LEU A 140 -10.26 2.37 -9.81
C LEU A 140 -10.87 1.09 -9.22
N THR A 141 -12.19 0.89 -9.33
CA THR A 141 -12.83 -0.38 -8.94
C THR A 141 -12.32 -1.57 -9.77
N SER A 142 -12.00 -1.35 -11.04
CA SER A 142 -11.41 -2.38 -11.90
C SER A 142 -9.98 -2.73 -11.46
N ILE A 143 -9.18 -1.73 -11.08
CA ILE A 143 -7.85 -1.94 -10.47
C ILE A 143 -7.98 -2.67 -9.13
N GLN A 144 -8.93 -2.28 -8.26
CA GLN A 144 -9.18 -2.98 -6.99
C GLN A 144 -9.48 -4.47 -7.18
N LYS A 145 -10.28 -4.82 -8.21
CA LYS A 145 -10.55 -6.22 -8.59
C LYS A 145 -9.30 -6.93 -9.08
N LEU A 146 -8.47 -6.26 -9.90
CA LEU A 146 -7.19 -6.81 -10.36
C LEU A 146 -6.26 -7.12 -9.17
N PHE A 147 -6.17 -6.24 -8.17
CA PHE A 147 -5.40 -6.50 -6.95
C PHE A 147 -5.97 -7.69 -6.18
N SER A 148 -7.29 -7.75 -6.00
CA SER A 148 -7.94 -8.88 -5.34
C SER A 148 -7.66 -10.21 -6.04
N SER A 149 -7.67 -10.26 -7.37
CA SER A 149 -7.33 -11.48 -8.14
C SER A 149 -5.84 -11.81 -8.08
N THR A 150 -4.96 -10.81 -8.13
CA THR A 150 -3.50 -11.01 -8.15
C THR A 150 -2.99 -11.58 -6.82
N PHE A 151 -3.54 -11.10 -5.71
CA PHE A 151 -3.12 -11.51 -4.36
C PHE A 151 -4.06 -12.53 -3.72
N SER A 152 -4.98 -13.12 -4.48
CA SER A 152 -5.91 -14.16 -3.99
C SER A 152 -5.11 -15.28 -3.31
N VAL A 153 -5.38 -15.49 -2.02
CA VAL A 153 -4.72 -16.52 -1.21
C VAL A 153 -5.23 -17.88 -1.66
N ASN A 154 -4.58 -18.47 -2.66
CA ASN A 154 -4.67 -19.90 -2.85
C ASN A 154 -3.85 -20.51 -1.71
N GLU A 155 -4.52 -20.93 -0.63
CA GLU A 155 -3.93 -21.88 0.31
C GLU A 155 -3.54 -23.10 -0.53
N MET A 156 -2.28 -23.18 -0.95
CA MET A 156 -1.66 -24.42 -1.38
C MET A 156 -1.76 -25.36 -0.18
N LYS A 157 -2.83 -26.16 -0.17
CA LYS A 157 -2.87 -27.42 0.56
C LYS A 157 -1.76 -28.31 0.04
N ASP A 158 -0.97 -28.80 0.99
CA ASP A 158 -0.26 -30.07 1.08
C ASP A 158 0.19 -30.78 -0.21
N ASP A 159 1.48 -31.13 -0.19
CA ASP A 159 2.05 -32.38 -0.69
C ASP A 159 1.51 -32.91 -2.03
N ALA A 160 2.16 -32.47 -3.11
CA ALA A 160 2.54 -33.38 -4.18
C ALA A 160 3.65 -32.74 -5.01
N LEU A 161 4.88 -33.24 -4.87
CA LEU A 161 5.85 -33.20 -5.95
C LEU A 161 5.22 -33.89 -7.18
N PRO A 162 5.24 -33.27 -8.37
CA PRO A 162 5.23 -34.03 -9.59
C PRO A 162 6.68 -34.16 -10.05
N ASP A 163 7.18 -35.39 -9.99
CA ASP A 163 8.34 -35.82 -10.78
C ASP A 163 8.17 -35.35 -12.22
N VAL A 164 9.19 -34.68 -12.74
CA VAL A 164 9.31 -34.37 -14.16
C VAL A 164 9.88 -35.59 -14.87
N PRO A 165 9.22 -36.13 -15.91
CA PRO A 165 9.94 -36.68 -17.05
C PRO A 165 9.87 -35.68 -18.20
N LEU A 166 11.05 -35.26 -18.66
CA LEU A 166 11.27 -34.42 -19.85
C LEU A 166 10.48 -34.93 -21.07
N PRO A 167 9.88 -34.06 -21.91
CA PRO A 167 9.25 -34.51 -23.14
C PRO A 167 10.29 -34.64 -24.26
N MET A 168 10.34 -35.82 -24.87
CA MET A 168 10.84 -35.98 -26.23
C MET A 168 9.84 -35.37 -27.23
N LYS A 169 10.41 -34.79 -28.29
CA LYS A 169 9.74 -34.33 -29.50
C LYS A 169 8.75 -35.37 -30.06
N ASN A 170 7.61 -34.89 -30.58
CA ASN A 170 7.16 -35.26 -31.92
C ASN A 170 6.12 -34.27 -32.47
N GLU A 171 6.19 -34.10 -33.78
CA GLU A 171 5.44 -33.19 -34.66
C GLU A 171 4.02 -33.71 -34.97
N GLY A 172 3.10 -32.80 -35.36
CA GLY A 172 2.04 -33.13 -36.32
C GLY A 172 0.64 -32.50 -36.13
N VAL A 173 0.37 -31.46 -36.94
CA VAL A 173 -0.87 -31.20 -37.74
C VAL A 173 -2.16 -30.64 -37.08
N GLU A 174 -2.34 -29.33 -37.32
CA GLU A 174 -3.48 -28.55 -37.84
C GLU A 174 -4.87 -28.43 -37.15
N SER A 175 -5.18 -27.14 -36.88
CA SER A 175 -6.41 -26.37 -37.17
C SER A 175 -7.65 -26.50 -36.28
N SER A 176 -7.98 -25.41 -35.58
CA SER A 176 -9.17 -24.60 -35.88
C SER A 176 -9.12 -23.27 -35.10
N GLU A 177 -9.25 -22.17 -35.85
CA GLU A 177 -9.42 -20.81 -35.33
C GLU A 177 -10.80 -20.66 -34.68
N GLN A 178 -10.88 -20.01 -33.51
CA GLN A 178 -11.99 -19.14 -33.13
C GLN A 178 -11.65 -18.27 -31.90
N ALA A 179 -12.07 -17.01 -31.99
CA ALA A 179 -11.65 -15.86 -31.22
C ALA A 179 -11.98 -15.89 -29.71
N ALA A 180 -11.01 -15.47 -28.90
CA ALA A 180 -11.21 -14.86 -27.57
C ALA A 180 -9.94 -14.04 -27.24
N ASP A 181 -9.89 -12.82 -27.76
CA ASP A 181 -8.79 -11.88 -27.52
C ASP A 181 -9.07 -11.08 -26.24
N GLY A 182 -8.06 -10.96 -25.36
CA GLY A 182 -8.07 -10.02 -24.23
C GLY A 182 -7.70 -10.54 -22.82
N LEU A 183 -7.59 -11.84 -22.57
CA LEU A 183 -7.31 -12.39 -21.23
C LEU A 183 -5.99 -13.18 -21.11
N SER A 184 -5.27 -13.38 -22.22
CA SER A 184 -4.08 -14.24 -22.26
C SER A 184 -2.81 -13.59 -21.73
N HIS A 185 -2.75 -12.26 -21.61
CA HIS A 185 -1.51 -11.57 -21.25
C HIS A 185 -1.17 -11.63 -19.75
N VAL A 186 -2.12 -12.03 -18.89
CA VAL A 186 -1.94 -12.05 -17.43
C VAL A 186 -1.37 -13.38 -16.93
N GLY A 187 -1.68 -14.50 -17.60
CA GLY A 187 -1.12 -15.80 -17.24
C GLY A 187 0.40 -15.89 -17.44
N GLU A 188 0.94 -15.05 -18.33
CA GLU A 188 2.36 -14.99 -18.67
C GLU A 188 3.16 -14.02 -17.76
N LEU A 189 2.50 -13.03 -17.16
CA LEU A 189 3.12 -12.08 -16.22
C LEU A 189 3.56 -12.72 -14.89
N VAL A 190 2.99 -13.87 -14.53
CA VAL A 190 3.26 -14.56 -13.26
C VAL A 190 4.45 -15.53 -13.34
N ALA A 191 5.00 -15.80 -14.54
CA ALA A 191 5.99 -16.85 -14.73
C ALA A 191 7.47 -16.46 -14.47
N TYR A 192 7.78 -15.18 -14.21
CA TYR A 192 9.18 -14.72 -14.09
C TYR A 192 9.48 -13.76 -12.92
N GLN A 193 8.56 -13.58 -11.97
CA GLN A 193 8.83 -12.73 -10.82
C GLN A 193 9.61 -13.47 -9.73
N SER A 194 10.73 -12.89 -9.30
CA SER A 194 11.40 -13.29 -8.05
C SER A 194 10.36 -13.37 -6.94
N SER A 195 10.43 -14.38 -6.06
CA SER A 195 9.46 -14.58 -4.98
C SER A 195 9.32 -13.40 -4.02
N VAL A 196 10.11 -12.33 -4.17
CA VAL A 196 10.17 -11.13 -3.31
C VAL A 196 9.72 -9.85 -4.03
N PHE A 197 9.65 -9.86 -5.37
CA PHE A 197 9.41 -8.67 -6.19
C PHE A 197 8.16 -8.82 -7.06
N ILE A 198 7.35 -7.76 -7.15
CA ILE A 198 6.12 -7.72 -7.93
C ILE A 198 6.10 -6.45 -8.75
N ASP A 199 5.97 -6.58 -10.07
CA ASP A 199 5.77 -5.44 -10.97
C ASP A 199 4.29 -5.38 -11.40
N LEU A 200 3.65 -4.24 -11.09
CA LEU A 200 2.29 -3.91 -11.49
C LEU A 200 2.24 -2.58 -12.25
N SER A 201 3.34 -2.16 -12.88
CA SER A 201 3.39 -0.91 -13.67
C SER A 201 2.41 -0.88 -14.84
N SER A 202 1.94 -2.04 -15.29
CA SER A 202 0.90 -2.14 -16.32
C SER A 202 -0.53 -1.96 -15.79
N CYS A 203 -0.75 -1.97 -14.47
CA CYS A 203 -2.10 -1.96 -13.90
C CYS A 203 -2.90 -0.67 -14.17
N MET A 204 -2.19 0.42 -14.49
CA MET A 204 -2.76 1.73 -14.81
C MET A 204 -2.66 2.08 -16.31
N GLN A 205 -2.08 1.20 -17.13
CA GLN A 205 -2.04 1.39 -18.58
C GLN A 205 -3.48 1.50 -19.10
N ASP A 206 -3.71 2.46 -19.99
CA ASP A 206 -5.02 2.72 -20.61
C ASP A 206 -6.16 3.10 -19.63
N THR A 207 -5.81 3.61 -18.44
CA THR A 207 -6.78 4.16 -17.48
C THR A 207 -6.62 5.68 -17.30
N GLU A 208 -7.68 6.36 -16.86
CA GLU A 208 -7.68 7.75 -16.40
C GLU A 208 -7.30 7.87 -14.92
N VAL A 209 -7.13 6.75 -14.22
CA VAL A 209 -6.67 6.75 -12.83
C VAL A 209 -5.27 7.33 -12.78
N THR A 210 -5.10 8.33 -11.91
CA THR A 210 -3.80 8.95 -11.67
C THR A 210 -3.10 8.27 -10.50
N LEU A 211 -1.77 8.37 -10.46
CA LEU A 211 -0.97 7.77 -9.41
C LEU A 211 -1.29 8.31 -8.01
N PRO A 212 -1.59 9.62 -7.83
CA PRO A 212 -2.09 10.14 -6.55
C PRO A 212 -3.42 9.51 -6.12
N THR A 213 -4.36 9.29 -7.05
CA THR A 213 -5.61 8.56 -6.77
C THR A 213 -5.32 7.14 -6.29
N LEU A 214 -4.46 6.41 -7.02
CA LEU A 214 -4.08 5.05 -6.65
C LEU A 214 -3.40 5.03 -5.27
N ASN A 215 -2.47 5.95 -5.01
CA ASN A 215 -1.76 6.07 -3.73
C ASN A 215 -2.71 6.34 -2.57
N GLY A 216 -3.71 7.20 -2.76
CA GLY A 216 -4.72 7.44 -1.73
C GLY A 216 -5.41 6.15 -1.28
N TRP A 217 -5.78 5.30 -2.24
CA TRP A 217 -6.35 4.00 -1.95
C TRP A 217 -5.31 3.01 -1.38
N LEU A 218 -4.18 2.79 -2.05
CA LEU A 218 -3.17 1.80 -1.62
C LEU A 218 -2.65 2.05 -0.20
N LEU A 219 -2.45 3.31 0.17
CA LEU A 219 -1.96 3.69 1.50
C LEU A 219 -3.02 3.55 2.61
N GLY A 220 -4.24 3.16 2.24
CA GLY A 220 -5.32 2.89 3.17
C GLY A 220 -6.01 4.14 3.70
N TYR A 221 -5.99 5.24 2.94
CA TYR A 221 -6.69 6.45 3.36
C TYR A 221 -8.20 6.27 3.24
N PRO A 222 -8.99 6.82 4.18
CA PRO A 222 -10.44 6.76 4.11
C PRO A 222 -11.00 7.69 3.02
N ILE A 223 -10.21 8.67 2.57
CA ILE A 223 -10.58 9.64 1.54
C ILE A 223 -9.57 9.53 0.40
N VAL A 224 -10.10 9.38 -0.81
CA VAL A 224 -9.32 9.24 -2.05
C VAL A 224 -9.72 10.36 -3.00
N TYR A 225 -8.72 11.10 -3.45
CA TYR A 225 -8.91 12.16 -4.43
C TYR A 225 -9.04 11.56 -5.82
N LEU A 226 -10.06 11.99 -6.56
CA LEU A 226 -10.32 11.58 -7.93
C LEU A 226 -10.15 12.78 -8.85
N PHE A 227 -9.36 12.57 -9.89
CA PHE A 227 -9.22 13.44 -11.05
C PHE A 227 -8.56 12.62 -12.15
N SER A 228 -8.93 12.89 -13.39
CA SER A 228 -8.37 12.28 -14.59
C SER A 228 -7.01 12.89 -14.94
N LYS A 229 -6.32 12.25 -15.90
CA LYS A 229 -4.99 12.71 -16.35
C LYS A 229 -5.05 14.07 -17.03
N GLU A 230 -6.18 14.45 -17.62
CA GLU A 230 -6.39 15.77 -18.22
C GLU A 230 -6.57 16.90 -17.19
N HIS A 231 -7.06 16.56 -15.99
CA HIS A 231 -7.41 17.52 -14.94
C HIS A 231 -6.36 17.63 -13.81
N VAL A 232 -5.12 17.18 -14.04
CA VAL A 232 -4.03 17.27 -13.04
C VAL A 232 -3.78 18.72 -12.59
N ALA A 233 -3.78 19.67 -13.53
CA ALA A 233 -3.55 21.09 -13.22
C ALA A 233 -4.68 21.67 -12.36
N ASP A 234 -5.93 21.30 -12.64
CA ASP A 234 -7.09 21.71 -11.86
C ASP A 234 -7.05 21.12 -10.45
N ALA A 235 -6.69 19.84 -10.32
CA ALA A 235 -6.52 19.18 -9.04
C ALA A 235 -5.42 19.83 -8.19
N VAL A 236 -4.27 20.14 -8.79
CA VAL A 236 -3.17 20.87 -8.12
C VAL A 236 -3.64 22.25 -7.67
N TYR A 237 -4.34 23.00 -8.52
CA TYR A 237 -4.90 24.31 -8.18
C TYR A 237 -5.88 24.20 -7.01
N ASN A 238 -6.81 23.24 -7.06
CA ASN A 238 -7.85 23.05 -6.06
C ASN A 238 -7.31 22.63 -4.70
N LEU A 239 -6.22 21.87 -4.64
CA LEU A 239 -5.56 21.53 -3.39
C LEU A 239 -4.64 22.65 -2.89
N SER A 240 -3.94 23.35 -3.79
CA SER A 240 -2.93 24.34 -3.40
C SER A 240 -3.52 25.66 -2.91
N THR A 241 -4.74 26.00 -3.33
CA THR A 241 -5.39 27.27 -3.00
C THR A 241 -6.32 27.19 -1.79
N LYS A 242 -6.63 25.98 -1.30
CA LYS A 242 -7.57 25.75 -0.20
C LYS A 242 -6.84 25.39 1.09
N ALA A 243 -7.45 25.73 2.22
CA ALA A 243 -7.02 25.21 3.50
C ALA A 243 -7.39 23.71 3.59
N LEU A 244 -6.51 22.92 4.21
CA LEU A 244 -6.68 21.48 4.36
C LEU A 244 -6.65 21.09 5.84
N ASN A 245 -7.48 20.15 6.24
CA ASN A 245 -7.33 19.44 7.50
C ASN A 245 -6.34 18.29 7.31
N LEU A 246 -5.23 18.31 8.03
CA LEU A 246 -4.27 17.21 8.10
C LEU A 246 -4.67 16.26 9.22
N PHE A 247 -5.07 15.06 8.82
CA PHE A 247 -5.34 13.95 9.71
C PHE A 247 -4.07 13.14 9.87
N LYS A 248 -3.67 12.91 11.13
CA LYS A 248 -2.50 12.11 11.48
C LYS A 248 -2.91 11.00 12.43
N VAL A 249 -2.77 9.75 12.00
CA VAL A 249 -2.91 8.60 12.89
C VAL A 249 -1.54 8.29 13.46
N VAL A 250 -1.45 8.32 14.79
CA VAL A 250 -0.20 8.06 15.52
C VAL A 250 -0.37 6.84 16.41
N VAL A 251 0.70 6.07 16.51
CA VAL A 251 0.78 4.86 17.31
C VAL A 251 1.95 4.95 18.28
N GLY A 252 1.83 4.24 19.40
CA GLY A 252 2.93 4.05 20.32
C GLY A 252 3.25 2.57 20.48
N ARG A 253 4.52 2.21 20.51
CA ARG A 253 4.96 0.82 20.78
C ARG A 253 5.00 0.49 22.26
N ASN A 254 4.77 -0.77 22.59
CA ASN A 254 5.09 -1.32 23.92
C ASN A 254 6.61 -1.51 24.02
N LYS A 255 7.34 -0.51 24.55
CA LYS A 255 8.78 -0.65 24.82
C LYS A 255 9.03 -1.05 26.27
N THR A 256 9.99 -1.94 26.48
CA THR A 256 10.56 -2.30 27.79
C THR A 256 11.67 -1.34 28.25
N SER A 257 12.18 -0.45 27.37
CA SER A 257 13.33 0.42 27.66
C SER A 257 12.96 1.79 28.25
N SER A 258 13.83 2.34 29.10
CA SER A 258 13.70 3.61 29.85
C SER A 258 13.68 4.92 29.04
N LYS A 259 13.76 4.87 27.70
CA LYS A 259 13.59 6.06 26.86
C LYS A 259 12.10 6.24 26.57
N GLY A 260 11.59 7.45 26.78
CA GLY A 260 10.16 7.80 26.85
C GLY A 260 9.28 7.36 25.66
N PRO A 261 7.97 7.69 25.68
CA PRO A 261 7.02 7.20 24.70
C PRO A 261 7.48 7.53 23.27
N CYS A 262 7.78 6.50 22.49
CA CYS A 262 8.10 6.60 21.07
C CYS A 262 6.77 6.73 20.32
N GLN A 263 6.33 7.97 20.10
CA GLN A 263 5.19 8.26 19.23
C GLN A 263 5.68 8.18 17.78
N GLU A 264 5.05 7.32 16.99
CA GLU A 264 5.36 7.09 15.59
C GLU A 264 4.12 7.41 14.75
N GLU A 265 4.32 8.08 13.61
CA GLU A 265 3.23 8.39 12.68
C GLU A 265 2.94 7.14 11.85
N LEU A 266 1.71 6.62 11.95
CA LEU A 266 1.29 5.43 11.21
C LEU A 266 0.86 5.78 9.80
N LEU A 267 0.09 6.86 9.65
CA LEU A 267 -0.33 7.41 8.37
C LEU A 267 -0.82 8.84 8.55
N SER A 268 -0.72 9.63 7.48
CA SER A 268 -1.35 10.94 7.40
C SER A 268 -1.97 11.15 6.03
N PHE A 269 -3.06 11.90 6.02
CA PHE A 269 -3.79 12.29 4.82
C PHE A 269 -4.44 13.65 5.04
N THR A 270 -4.80 14.32 3.95
CA THR A 270 -5.42 15.64 4.00
C THR A 270 -6.85 15.59 3.49
N VAL A 271 -7.67 16.55 3.93
CA VAL A 271 -9.05 16.74 3.46
C VAL A 271 -9.29 18.23 3.27
N PRO A 272 -9.90 18.70 2.17
CA PRO A 272 -10.28 20.10 2.05
C PRO A 272 -11.14 20.57 3.22
N TYR A 273 -10.86 21.75 3.76
CA TYR A 273 -11.53 22.28 4.95
C TYR A 273 -13.05 22.33 4.78
N ASP A 274 -13.52 22.74 3.58
CA ASP A 274 -14.95 22.82 3.25
C ASP A 274 -15.66 21.45 3.25
N LEU A 275 -14.90 20.35 3.25
CA LEU A 275 -15.40 18.97 3.22
C LEU A 275 -15.20 18.23 4.54
N SER A 276 -14.60 18.86 5.56
CA SER A 276 -14.35 18.20 6.84
C SER A 276 -14.57 19.10 8.04
N MET A 277 -15.29 18.57 9.03
CA MET A 277 -15.53 19.22 10.33
C MET A 277 -14.39 18.97 11.33
N GLY A 278 -13.16 18.79 10.85
CA GLY A 278 -11.98 18.55 11.70
C GLY A 278 -11.98 17.18 12.39
N GLY A 279 -12.67 16.18 11.84
CA GLY A 279 -12.75 14.82 12.38
C GLY A 279 -13.75 14.63 13.52
N GLU A 280 -14.26 15.71 14.12
CA GLU A 280 -15.23 15.61 15.21
C GLU A 280 -16.62 15.27 14.66
N ASN A 281 -17.14 14.10 15.04
CA ASN A 281 -18.48 13.60 14.66
C ASN A 281 -18.71 13.33 13.16
N GLU A 282 -17.65 13.23 12.35
CA GLU A 282 -17.78 12.83 10.95
C GLU A 282 -17.99 11.31 10.86
N PRO A 283 -19.08 10.81 10.22
CA PRO A 283 -19.37 9.37 10.18
C PRO A 283 -18.22 8.54 9.59
N TRP A 284 -17.57 9.06 8.55
CA TRP A 284 -16.43 8.41 7.89
C TRP A 284 -15.20 8.33 8.80
N ALA A 285 -14.92 9.41 9.56
CA ALA A 285 -13.76 9.47 10.44
C ALA A 285 -13.94 8.53 11.64
N VAL A 286 -15.16 8.47 12.19
CA VAL A 286 -15.56 7.54 13.25
C VAL A 286 -15.46 6.09 12.77
N ALA A 287 -15.99 5.77 11.59
CA ALA A 287 -15.92 4.42 11.06
C ALA A 287 -14.49 4.00 10.73
N PHE A 288 -13.70 4.89 10.14
CA PHE A 288 -12.28 4.67 9.87
C PHE A 288 -11.51 4.39 11.16
N LEU A 289 -11.66 5.23 12.18
CA LEU A 289 -11.00 5.03 13.47
C LEU A 289 -11.49 3.74 14.16
N THR A 290 -12.78 3.42 14.06
CA THR A 290 -13.35 2.16 14.58
C THR A 290 -12.70 0.94 13.92
N HIS A 291 -12.55 0.97 12.59
CA HIS A 291 -11.88 -0.10 11.85
C HIS A 291 -10.41 -0.22 12.25
N MET A 292 -9.69 0.90 12.36
CA MET A 292 -8.30 0.93 12.80
C MET A 292 -8.14 0.43 14.24
N GLN A 293 -9.08 0.76 15.13
CA GLN A 293 -9.13 0.24 16.50
C GLN A 293 -9.35 -1.28 16.50
N ALA A 294 -10.27 -1.81 15.68
CA ALA A 294 -10.48 -3.25 15.56
C ALA A 294 -9.22 -3.98 15.07
N LYS A 295 -8.44 -3.38 14.16
CA LYS A 295 -7.11 -3.91 13.80
C LYS A 295 -6.14 -3.83 14.98
N PHE A 296 -6.07 -2.68 15.66
CA PHE A 296 -5.22 -2.44 16.81
C PHE A 296 -5.46 -3.45 17.95
N GLU A 297 -6.72 -3.78 18.24
CA GLU A 297 -7.12 -4.78 19.23
C GLU A 297 -6.46 -6.16 19.00
N ARG A 298 -6.27 -6.56 17.73
CA ARG A 298 -5.61 -7.82 17.36
C ARG A 298 -4.09 -7.80 17.59
N CYS A 299 -3.50 -6.61 17.77
CA CYS A 299 -2.06 -6.39 17.90
C CYS A 299 -1.64 -5.56 19.12
N LYS A 300 -2.46 -5.52 20.18
CA LYS A 300 -2.21 -4.79 21.44
C LYS A 300 -0.92 -5.18 22.17
N GLN A 301 -0.43 -6.39 21.92
CA GLN A 301 0.85 -6.86 22.43
C GLN A 301 2.03 -6.10 21.84
N THR A 302 1.91 -5.61 20.59
CA THR A 302 2.93 -4.82 19.89
C THR A 302 2.71 -3.32 20.13
N TRP A 303 1.47 -2.86 20.08
CA TRP A 303 1.10 -1.45 20.10
C TRP A 303 0.37 -1.07 21.40
N ARG A 304 0.79 0.03 22.01
CA ARG A 304 0.29 0.56 23.28
C ARG A 304 -0.97 1.41 23.12
N TYR A 305 -0.97 2.27 22.11
CA TYR A 305 -2.08 3.19 21.83
C TYR A 305 -2.13 3.49 20.33
N LEU A 306 -3.32 3.89 19.89
CA LEU A 306 -3.62 4.43 18.58
C LEU A 306 -4.52 5.65 18.78
N ARG A 307 -4.16 6.80 18.21
CA ARG A 307 -4.99 8.01 18.23
C ARG A 307 -4.91 8.73 16.89
N MET A 308 -5.95 9.50 16.58
CA MET A 308 -6.01 10.36 15.42
C MET A 308 -5.93 11.81 15.91
N GLU A 309 -5.01 12.57 15.34
CA GLU A 309 -4.83 14.01 15.56
C GLU A 309 -5.26 14.74 14.30
N VAL A 310 -5.86 15.91 14.47
CA VAL A 310 -6.23 16.78 13.36
C VAL A 310 -5.58 18.14 13.57
N SER A 311 -4.93 18.65 12.54
CA SER A 311 -4.30 19.96 12.53
C SER A 311 -4.62 20.67 11.22
N GLU A 312 -4.69 22.00 11.26
CA GLU A 312 -4.93 22.80 10.08
C GLU A 312 -3.64 23.00 9.27
N CYS A 313 -3.75 22.86 7.96
CA CYS A 313 -2.70 23.20 7.00
C CYS A 313 -3.19 24.35 6.11
N TYR A 314 -2.45 25.46 6.16
CA TYR A 314 -2.70 26.59 5.29
C TYR A 314 -2.38 26.25 3.82
N PRO A 315 -3.01 26.96 2.86
CA PRO A 315 -2.73 26.79 1.44
C PRO A 315 -1.23 26.80 1.16
N GLN A 316 -0.76 25.78 0.45
CA GLN A 316 0.63 25.60 0.07
C GLN A 316 0.71 24.93 -1.30
N SER A 317 1.80 25.16 -2.03
CA SER A 317 2.00 24.50 -3.32
C SER A 317 2.06 22.98 -3.11
N ILE A 318 1.15 22.26 -3.75
CA ILE A 318 1.12 20.80 -3.76
C ILE A 318 1.59 20.33 -5.13
N ALA A 319 2.50 19.35 -5.12
CA ALA A 319 2.85 18.59 -6.33
C ALA A 319 2.12 17.25 -6.25
N LEU A 320 1.42 16.91 -7.33
CA LEU A 320 0.73 15.65 -7.54
C LEU A 320 1.48 14.81 -8.57
#